data_AF-A0A3D5TJD3-F1
#
_entry.id   AF-A0A3D5TJD3-F1
#
_cell.length_a   1.000
_cell.length_b   1.000
_cell.length_c   1.000
_cell.angle_alpha   90.00
_cell.angle_beta   90.00
_cell.angle_gamma   90.00
#
_symmetry.space_group_name_H-M   'P 1'
#
loop_
_entity.id
_entity.type
_entity.pdbx_description
1 polymer ?
#
loop_
_entity_poly.entity_id
_entity_poly.type
_entity_poly.pdbx_seq_one_letter_code
_entity_poly.pdbx_strand_id
1 'polypeptide(L)'
;MKTLKKHWKWALVAAIVVLLAAIFATWRPVKYPATQAYVVGSGNCRGQVDTAQFLEKGDAFAIAADENGWAVFKNPAKALRALRAHYGQGIWLIQKELHMLPLTPYTYSPYAMNGWAPTSGTAEAQEQAEFVTRFIDIYENSFQH
;
A
#
# COMPACT_ATOMS: atom_id res chain seq x y z
N MET A 1 10.96 -48.11 3.26
CA MET A 1 11.37 -46.68 3.35
C MET A 1 12.05 -46.19 2.06
N LYS A 2 11.37 -46.25 0.89
CA LYS A 2 11.93 -45.84 -0.43
C LYS A 2 11.10 -44.77 -1.16
N THR A 3 9.89 -44.48 -0.69
CA THR A 3 8.96 -43.52 -1.33
C THR A 3 9.19 -42.08 -0.89
N LEU A 4 9.73 -41.85 0.31
CA LEU A 4 9.93 -40.50 0.88
C LEU A 4 10.94 -39.65 0.07
N LYS A 5 11.99 -40.27 -0.50
CA LYS A 5 13.01 -39.55 -1.29
C LYS A 5 12.54 -39.13 -2.69
N LYS A 6 11.48 -39.74 -3.24
CA LYS A 6 11.04 -39.50 -4.63
C LYS A 6 10.25 -38.19 -4.76
N HIS A 7 9.47 -37.83 -3.75
CA HIS A 7 8.61 -36.64 -3.77
C HIS A 7 9.23 -35.41 -3.08
N TRP A 8 10.27 -35.59 -2.26
CA TRP A 8 11.03 -34.50 -1.62
C TRP A 8 11.45 -33.41 -2.61
N LYS A 9 11.94 -33.80 -3.80
CA LYS A 9 12.44 -32.84 -4.80
C LYS A 9 11.30 -31.95 -5.34
N TRP A 10 10.13 -32.55 -5.59
CA TRP A 10 8.94 -31.83 -6.03
C TRP A 10 8.34 -30.97 -4.92
N ALA A 11 8.35 -31.46 -3.68
CA ALA A 11 7.95 -30.66 -2.52
C ALA A 11 8.87 -29.46 -2.30
N LEU A 12 10.18 -29.64 -2.46
CA LEU A 12 11.17 -28.56 -2.38
C LEU A 12 10.97 -27.53 -3.50
N VAL A 13 10.76 -27.97 -4.74
CA VAL A 13 10.46 -27.08 -5.88
C VAL A 13 9.17 -26.30 -5.62
N ALA A 14 8.10 -26.97 -5.17
CA ALA A 14 6.84 -26.29 -4.84
C ALA A 14 7.03 -25.24 -3.73
N ALA A 15 7.80 -25.55 -2.68
CA ALA A 15 8.11 -24.60 -1.61
C ALA A 15 8.89 -23.39 -2.13
N ILE A 16 9.88 -23.58 -3.02
CA ILE A 16 10.64 -22.48 -3.63
C ILE A 16 9.73 -21.61 -4.50
N VAL A 17 8.84 -22.20 -5.30
CA VAL A 17 7.89 -21.45 -6.13
C VAL A 17 6.96 -20.60 -5.27
N VAL A 18 6.43 -21.15 -4.17
CA VAL A 18 5.61 -20.40 -3.22
C VAL A 18 6.40 -19.26 -2.57
N LEU A 19 7.66 -19.49 -2.21
CA LEU A 19 8.53 -18.46 -1.62
C LEU A 19 8.81 -17.34 -2.61
N LEU A 20 9.14 -17.66 -3.87
CA LEU A 20 9.37 -16.68 -4.93
C LEU A 20 8.10 -15.89 -5.24
N ALA A 21 6.94 -16.55 -5.28
CA ALA A 21 5.66 -15.88 -5.44
C ALA A 21 5.38 -14.90 -4.28
N ALA A 22 5.71 -15.26 -3.05
CA ALA A 22 5.56 -14.37 -1.89
C ALA A 22 6.51 -13.16 -1.95
N ILE A 23 7.77 -13.36 -2.33
CA ILE A 23 8.73 -12.26 -2.53
C ILE A 23 8.23 -11.33 -3.63
N PHE A 24 7.84 -11.89 -4.79
CA PHE A 24 7.37 -11.09 -5.91
C PHE A 24 6.06 -10.36 -5.58
N ALA A 25 5.14 -10.98 -4.83
CA ALA A 25 3.90 -10.33 -4.38
C ALA A 25 4.13 -9.14 -3.42
N THR A 26 5.31 -9.04 -2.81
CA THR A 26 5.67 -7.94 -1.89
C THR A 26 6.60 -6.90 -2.50
N TRP A 27 7.20 -7.20 -3.65
CA TRP A 27 8.15 -6.34 -4.34
C TRP A 27 7.59 -5.82 -5.65
N ARG A 28 7.15 -4.55 -5.67
CA ARG A 28 6.80 -3.84 -6.89
C ARG A 28 7.81 -2.72 -7.14
N PRO A 29 8.41 -2.63 -8.33
CA PRO A 29 9.31 -1.53 -8.66
C PRO A 29 8.56 -0.20 -8.63
N VAL A 30 9.14 0.80 -7.97
CA VAL A 30 8.64 2.18 -7.92
C VAL A 30 9.01 2.84 -9.25
N LYS A 31 8.02 3.33 -9.99
CA LYS A 31 8.20 3.98 -11.30
C LYS A 31 8.51 5.46 -11.14
N TYR A 32 7.88 6.11 -10.16
CA TYR A 32 8.02 7.53 -9.87
C TYR A 32 8.50 7.71 -8.43
N PRO A 33 9.83 7.64 -8.20
CA PRO A 33 10.39 7.78 -6.86
C PRO A 33 10.31 9.23 -6.38
N ALA A 34 10.40 9.43 -5.06
CA ALA A 34 10.58 10.75 -4.48
C ALA A 34 11.92 11.37 -4.92
N THR A 35 11.87 12.53 -5.59
CA THR A 35 13.06 13.24 -6.08
C THR A 35 13.23 14.62 -5.47
N GLN A 36 12.17 15.21 -4.91
CA GLN A 36 12.18 16.56 -4.35
C GLN A 36 11.25 16.72 -3.15
N ALA A 37 11.39 17.82 -2.42
CA ALA A 37 10.46 18.16 -1.33
C ALA A 37 9.07 18.52 -1.90
N TYR A 38 8.02 18.06 -1.25
CA TYR A 38 6.65 18.44 -1.61
C TYR A 38 6.23 19.67 -0.82
N VAL A 39 5.92 20.76 -1.53
CA VAL A 39 5.44 22.01 -0.94
C VAL A 39 4.24 22.49 -1.76
N VAL A 40 3.07 22.56 -1.11
CA VAL A 40 1.82 22.95 -1.77
C VAL A 40 1.96 24.34 -2.41
N GLY A 41 1.58 24.45 -3.68
CA GLY A 41 1.61 25.71 -4.43
C GLY A 41 3.00 26.21 -4.81
N SER A 42 4.05 25.40 -4.62
CA SER A 42 5.43 25.78 -4.91
C SER A 42 6.07 24.89 -5.98
N GLY A 43 6.87 25.50 -6.86
CA GLY A 43 7.56 24.80 -7.95
C GLY A 43 6.58 24.15 -8.93
N ASN A 44 6.82 22.89 -9.26
CA ASN A 44 5.93 22.06 -10.06
C ASN A 44 5.01 21.15 -9.22
N CYS A 45 4.97 21.31 -7.88
CA CYS A 45 4.18 20.42 -7.02
C CYS A 45 2.68 20.51 -7.37
N ARG A 46 2.04 19.34 -7.46
CA ARG A 46 0.65 19.18 -7.89
C ARG A 46 -0.23 18.73 -6.73
N GLY A 47 -1.49 19.17 -6.77
CA GLY A 47 -2.50 18.81 -5.78
C GLY A 47 -2.35 19.55 -4.45
N GLN A 48 -3.19 19.16 -3.49
CA GLN A 48 -3.23 19.71 -2.14
C GLN A 48 -3.19 18.55 -1.14
N VAL A 49 -1.98 18.11 -0.79
CA VAL A 49 -1.78 17.03 0.19
C VAL A 49 -1.32 17.60 1.52
N ASP A 50 -2.05 17.30 2.59
CA ASP A 50 -1.66 17.62 3.96
C ASP A 50 -0.57 16.66 4.44
N THR A 51 0.68 17.00 4.13
CA THR A 51 1.84 16.17 4.51
C THR A 51 2.05 16.09 6.01
N ALA A 52 1.60 17.08 6.79
CA ALA A 52 1.75 17.10 8.24
C ALA A 52 0.88 16.03 8.89
N GLN A 53 -0.39 15.94 8.46
CA GLN A 53 -1.32 14.95 8.96
C GLN A 53 -0.83 13.51 8.74
N PHE A 54 -0.23 13.21 7.58
CA PHE A 54 0.37 11.89 7.34
C PHE A 54 1.59 11.64 8.23
N LEU A 55 2.45 12.64 8.41
CA LEU A 55 3.64 12.53 9.25
C LEU A 55 3.29 12.31 10.74
N GLU A 56 2.21 12.91 11.23
CA GLU A 56 1.69 12.68 12.59
C GLU A 56 1.29 11.22 12.84
N LYS A 57 0.89 10.49 11.80
CA LYS A 57 0.60 9.05 11.89
C LYS A 57 1.88 8.19 11.90
N GLY A 58 3.03 8.77 11.58
CA GLY A 58 4.35 8.18 11.74
C GLY A 58 5.29 8.38 10.55
N ASP A 59 6.60 8.31 10.80
CA ASP A 59 7.68 8.54 9.82
C ASP A 59 7.62 7.66 8.57
N ALA A 60 6.92 6.52 8.64
CA ALA A 60 6.70 5.66 7.48
C ALA A 60 5.85 6.33 6.40
N PHE A 61 5.02 7.31 6.78
CA PHE A 61 4.12 8.04 5.91
C PHE A 61 4.66 9.39 5.45
N ALA A 62 5.97 9.65 5.62
CA ALA A 62 6.59 10.87 5.13
C ALA A 62 6.42 11.02 3.60
N ILE A 63 5.93 12.19 3.18
CA ILE A 63 5.63 12.51 1.78
C ILE A 63 6.72 13.40 1.17
N ALA A 64 6.94 13.23 -0.13
CA ALA A 64 7.79 14.02 -1.00
C ALA A 64 7.10 14.15 -2.37
N ALA A 65 7.75 14.76 -3.35
CA ALA A 65 7.24 14.79 -4.71
C ALA A 65 8.14 13.99 -5.66
N ASP A 66 7.54 13.41 -6.69
CA ASP A 66 8.27 12.86 -7.83
C ASP A 66 8.80 13.98 -8.75
N GLU A 67 9.48 13.61 -9.84
CA GLU A 67 10.01 14.57 -10.81
C GLU A 67 8.94 15.42 -11.51
N ASN A 68 7.70 14.92 -11.58
CA ASN A 68 6.56 15.61 -12.17
C ASN A 68 5.79 16.49 -11.18
N GLY A 69 6.17 16.45 -9.91
CA GLY A 69 5.58 17.20 -8.81
C GLY A 69 4.40 16.52 -8.12
N TRP A 70 4.08 15.26 -8.44
CA TRP A 70 3.04 14.50 -7.74
C TRP A 70 3.51 14.06 -6.36
N ALA A 71 2.60 14.11 -5.39
CA ALA A 71 2.87 13.64 -4.04
C ALA A 71 3.08 12.12 -4.02
N VAL A 72 4.19 11.68 -3.45
CA VAL A 72 4.57 10.27 -3.27
C VAL A 72 5.11 10.04 -1.88
N PHE A 73 4.96 8.84 -1.34
CA PHE A 73 5.66 8.47 -0.11
C PHE A 73 7.17 8.37 -0.37
N LYS A 74 8.00 8.88 0.56
CA LYS A 74 9.47 8.78 0.45
C LYS A 74 9.96 7.33 0.33
N ASN A 75 9.23 6.40 0.94
CA ASN A 75 9.47 4.97 0.80
C ASN A 75 8.12 4.23 0.72
N PRO A 76 7.58 3.97 -0.49
CA PRO A 76 6.26 3.38 -0.67
C PRO A 76 6.13 2.00 -0.02
N ALA A 77 7.17 1.16 -0.10
CA ALA A 77 7.18 -0.16 0.52
C ALA A 77 7.09 -0.08 2.05
N LYS A 78 7.84 0.85 2.67
CA LYS A 78 7.78 1.09 4.12
C LYS A 78 6.40 1.63 4.52
N ALA A 79 5.85 2.56 3.73
CA ALA A 79 4.54 3.16 3.97
C ALA A 79 3.42 2.10 3.92
N LEU A 80 3.41 1.24 2.89
CA LEU A 80 2.41 0.16 2.77
C LEU A 80 2.54 -0.86 3.90
N ARG A 81 3.78 -1.20 4.30
CA ARG A 81 3.99 -2.11 5.44
C ARG A 81 3.45 -1.51 6.74
N ALA A 82 3.68 -0.21 6.99
CA ALA A 82 3.16 0.48 8.15
C ALA A 82 1.62 0.55 8.12
N LEU A 83 1.03 0.86 6.96
CA LEU A 83 -0.42 0.86 6.79
C LEU A 83 -1.01 -0.51 7.17
N ARG A 84 -0.46 -1.61 6.62
CA ARG A 84 -0.92 -2.98 6.91
C ARG A 84 -0.75 -3.37 8.38
N ALA A 85 0.28 -2.84 9.06
CA ALA A 85 0.54 -3.15 10.47
C ALA A 85 -0.38 -2.39 11.43
N HIS A 86 -0.70 -1.13 11.13
CA HIS A 86 -1.39 -0.24 12.07
C HIS A 86 -2.86 0.01 11.75
N TYR A 87 -3.29 -0.22 10.50
CA TYR A 87 -4.65 0.08 10.02
C TYR A 87 -5.40 -1.19 9.60
N GLY A 88 -5.09 -2.31 10.25
CA GLY A 88 -5.63 -3.62 9.89
C GLY A 88 -7.15 -3.73 10.02
N GLN A 89 -7.77 -3.01 10.97
CA GLN A 89 -9.23 -3.06 11.14
C GLN A 89 -9.95 -2.38 9.97
N GLY A 90 -9.47 -1.20 9.55
CA GLY A 90 -10.01 -0.50 8.38
C GLY A 90 -9.81 -1.26 7.08
N ILE A 91 -8.62 -1.84 6.87
CA ILE A 91 -8.33 -2.70 5.71
C ILE A 91 -9.29 -3.89 5.68
N TRP A 92 -9.50 -4.56 6.82
CA TRP A 92 -10.40 -5.71 6.91
C TRP A 92 -11.86 -5.32 6.67
N LEU A 93 -12.29 -4.16 7.18
CA LEU A 93 -13.63 -3.63 6.94
C LEU A 93 -13.90 -3.42 5.46
N ILE A 94 -12.98 -2.74 4.75
CA ILE A 94 -13.04 -2.54 3.30
C ILE A 94 -13.12 -3.90 2.57
N GLN A 95 -12.26 -4.85 2.94
CA GLN A 95 -12.23 -6.19 2.34
C GLN A 95 -13.55 -6.92 2.50
N LYS A 96 -14.15 -6.83 3.69
CA LYS A 96 -15.40 -7.51 4.00
C LYS A 96 -16.59 -6.89 3.27
N GLU A 97 -16.73 -5.57 3.31
CA GLU A 97 -17.87 -4.89 2.70
C GLU A 97 -17.85 -4.95 1.16
N LEU A 98 -16.65 -4.92 0.57
CA LEU A 98 -16.48 -4.80 -0.88
C LEU A 98 -15.89 -6.05 -1.53
N HIS A 99 -15.76 -7.15 -0.78
CA HIS A 99 -15.20 -8.42 -1.25
C HIS A 99 -13.81 -8.28 -1.90
N MET A 100 -12.96 -7.42 -1.34
CA MET A 100 -11.67 -7.06 -1.93
C MET A 100 -10.58 -8.11 -1.66
N LEU A 101 -9.67 -8.26 -2.62
CA LEU A 101 -8.43 -9.02 -2.43
C LEU A 101 -7.55 -8.37 -1.34
N PRO A 102 -6.63 -9.12 -0.71
CA PRO A 102 -5.69 -8.57 0.26
C PRO A 102 -4.96 -7.34 -0.28
N LEU A 103 -4.73 -6.33 0.56
CA LEU A 103 -4.01 -5.13 0.15
C LEU A 103 -2.51 -5.42 -0.07
N THR A 104 -2.08 -5.36 -1.32
CA THR A 104 -0.69 -5.59 -1.76
C THR A 104 -0.26 -4.51 -2.75
N PRO A 105 1.05 -4.39 -3.09
CA PRO A 105 1.51 -3.48 -4.14
C PRO A 105 0.83 -3.67 -5.51
N TYR A 106 0.18 -4.81 -5.76
CA TYR A 106 -0.48 -5.15 -7.03
C TYR A 106 -2.00 -5.10 -6.99
N THR A 107 -2.59 -5.02 -5.79
CA THR A 107 -4.06 -5.08 -5.56
C THR A 107 -4.58 -3.86 -4.81
N TYR A 108 -3.77 -2.80 -4.72
CA TYR A 108 -4.10 -1.56 -4.01
C TYR A 108 -5.12 -0.70 -4.75
N SER A 109 -5.15 -0.73 -6.09
CA SER A 109 -5.92 0.25 -6.89
C SER A 109 -7.41 0.32 -6.52
N PRO A 110 -8.12 -0.80 -6.28
CA PRO A 110 -9.51 -0.73 -5.81
C PRO A 110 -9.69 0.03 -4.50
N TYR A 111 -8.68 0.08 -3.63
CA TYR A 111 -8.75 0.72 -2.31
C TYR A 111 -8.76 2.26 -2.34
N ALA A 112 -8.62 2.90 -3.51
CA ALA A 112 -8.81 4.36 -3.64
C ALA A 112 -10.26 4.77 -3.29
N MET A 113 -11.22 3.89 -3.60
CA MET A 113 -12.60 3.92 -3.10
C MET A 113 -13.44 5.18 -3.40
N ASN A 114 -12.91 6.21 -4.07
CA ASN A 114 -13.61 7.35 -4.70
C ASN A 114 -14.99 7.72 -4.09
N GLY A 115 -15.01 8.16 -2.83
CA GLY A 115 -16.23 8.62 -2.16
C GLY A 115 -17.10 7.53 -1.52
N TRP A 116 -16.63 6.29 -1.45
CA TRP A 116 -17.22 5.24 -0.63
C TRP A 116 -17.03 5.54 0.86
N ALA A 117 -18.08 5.25 1.63
CA ALA A 117 -18.06 5.31 3.09
C ALA A 117 -18.52 3.95 3.67
N PRO A 118 -17.91 3.49 4.77
CA PRO A 118 -18.28 2.23 5.40
C PRO A 118 -19.70 2.29 5.97
N THR A 119 -20.45 1.20 5.81
CA THR A 119 -21.83 1.07 6.30
C THR A 119 -21.93 0.25 7.60
N SER A 120 -20.83 -0.38 8.00
CA SER A 120 -20.72 -1.20 9.20
C SER A 120 -19.41 -0.93 9.96
N GLY A 121 -19.13 -1.72 10.98
CA GLY A 121 -17.91 -1.62 11.77
C GLY A 121 -17.99 -0.64 12.95
N THR A 122 -16.90 -0.55 13.70
CA THR A 122 -16.73 0.41 14.80
C THR A 122 -16.28 1.76 14.24
N ALA A 123 -16.50 2.85 14.97
CA ALA A 123 -15.99 4.17 14.59
C ALA A 123 -14.47 4.17 14.31
N GLU A 124 -13.70 3.43 15.09
CA GLU A 124 -12.25 3.26 14.87
C GLU A 124 -11.95 2.54 13.56
N ALA A 125 -12.65 1.46 13.23
CA ALA A 125 -12.46 0.75 11.97
C ALA A 125 -12.86 1.62 10.76
N GLN A 126 -13.89 2.46 10.92
CA GLN A 126 -14.33 3.41 9.90
C GLN A 126 -13.27 4.51 9.68
N GLU A 127 -12.74 5.12 10.74
CA GLU A 127 -11.65 6.10 10.65
C GLU A 127 -10.39 5.49 10.01
N GLN A 128 -10.05 4.24 10.38
CA GLN A 128 -8.95 3.53 9.74
C GLN A 128 -9.23 3.30 8.25
N ALA A 129 -10.46 2.95 7.86
CA ALA A 129 -10.83 2.74 6.46
C ALA A 129 -10.70 4.04 5.65
N GLU A 130 -11.16 5.17 6.20
CA GLU A 130 -10.98 6.50 5.58
C GLU A 130 -9.51 6.89 5.42
N PHE A 131 -8.67 6.58 6.41
CA PHE A 131 -7.23 6.80 6.26
C PHE A 131 -6.61 5.90 5.17
N VAL A 132 -7.06 4.65 5.08
CA VAL A 132 -6.62 3.72 4.02
C VAL A 132 -6.95 4.28 2.64
N THR A 133 -8.14 4.85 2.40
CA THR A 133 -8.48 5.39 1.07
C THR A 133 -7.54 6.55 0.70
N ARG A 134 -7.35 7.50 1.62
CA ARG A 134 -6.48 8.67 1.41
C ARG A 134 -5.01 8.30 1.24
N PHE A 135 -4.56 7.24 1.91
CA PHE A 135 -3.25 6.68 1.68
C PHE A 135 -3.07 6.23 0.24
N ILE A 136 -4.10 5.61 -0.35
CA ILE A 136 -4.02 5.02 -1.69
C ILE A 136 -3.86 6.08 -2.76
N ASP A 137 -4.52 7.23 -2.62
CA ASP A 137 -4.40 8.39 -3.52
C ASP A 137 -2.94 8.88 -3.66
N ILE A 138 -2.14 8.76 -2.60
CA ILE A 138 -0.71 9.12 -2.62
C ILE A 138 0.16 7.91 -3.01
N TYR A 139 -0.23 6.71 -2.60
CA TYR A 139 0.54 5.50 -2.88
C TYR A 139 0.58 5.17 -4.37
N GLU A 140 -0.52 5.38 -5.08
CA GLU A 140 -0.62 5.04 -6.50
C GLU A 140 0.32 5.85 -7.39
N ASN A 141 0.54 7.10 -7.01
CA ASN A 141 1.46 8.03 -7.66
C ASN A 141 2.89 7.48 -7.78
N SER A 142 3.29 6.56 -6.90
CA SER A 142 4.61 5.91 -7.00
C SER A 142 4.75 4.97 -8.21
N PHE A 143 3.64 4.65 -8.89
CA PHE A 143 3.58 3.62 -9.93
C PHE A 143 2.89 4.05 -11.21
N GLN A 144 1.95 4.99 -11.13
CA GLN A 144 1.15 5.48 -12.25
C GLN A 144 0.69 6.92 -12.02
N HIS A 145 0.57 7.67 -13.13
CA HIS A 145 -0.08 8.98 -13.23
C HIS A 145 -0.84 9.04 -14.56
#